data_AF-A0A6A3ICL6-F1
#
_entry.id   AF-A0A6A3ICL6-F1
#
_cell.length_a   1.000
_cell.length_b   1.000
_cell.length_c   1.000
_cell.angle_alpha   90.00
_cell.angle_beta   90.00
_cell.angle_gamma   90.00
#
_symmetry.space_group_name_H-M   'P 1'
#
loop_
_entity.id
_entity.type
_entity.pdbx_description
1 polymer ?
#
loop_
_entity_poly.entity_id
_entity_poly.type
_entity_poly.pdbx_seq_one_letter_code
_entity_poly.pdbx_strand_id
1 'polypeptide(L)'
;MDFRSGHSNNEVVAEVSRRLRTQQEFTPAYCPWINGSVERVNRAILQVTRTMILEYKINHTEWSYLMPMVQASLNHTAVSSLGNKAPVELFTGLPSPTPLREFYMPNVGELQEVPEVDKIDEFLANLRTSRA
;
A
#
# COMPACT_ATOMS: atom_id res chain seq x y z
N MET A 1 -26.67 19.22 -12.06
CA MET A 1 -26.14 19.36 -10.69
C MET A 1 -24.63 19.27 -10.79
N ASP A 2 -23.92 20.32 -10.41
CA ASP A 2 -22.45 20.36 -10.43
C ASP A 2 -21.89 19.40 -9.39
N PHE A 3 -20.98 18.51 -9.80
CA PHE A 3 -20.22 17.61 -8.91
C PHE A 3 -19.07 18.34 -8.19
N ARG A 4 -19.25 19.62 -7.86
CA ARG A 4 -18.30 20.38 -7.03
C ARG A 4 -18.72 20.20 -5.57
N SER A 5 -18.03 19.34 -4.82
CA SER A 5 -18.29 19.21 -3.40
C SER A 5 -17.92 20.51 -2.68
N GLY A 6 -18.81 21.02 -1.81
CA GLY A 6 -18.54 22.25 -1.05
C GLY A 6 -17.33 22.13 -0.11
N HIS A 7 -16.94 20.90 0.25
CA HIS A 7 -15.74 20.64 1.04
C HIS A 7 -14.44 20.85 0.26
N SER A 8 -14.41 20.49 -1.03
CA SER A 8 -13.21 20.63 -1.87
C SER A 8 -13.13 21.99 -2.56
N ASN A 9 -14.27 22.67 -2.76
CA ASN A 9 -14.35 23.98 -3.40
C ASN A 9 -14.67 25.08 -2.37
N ASN A 10 -13.79 25.27 -1.40
CA ASN A 10 -13.91 26.36 -0.42
C ASN A 10 -12.65 27.24 -0.40
N GLU A 11 -12.79 28.44 0.17
CA GLU A 11 -11.72 29.44 0.23
C GLU A 11 -10.50 28.93 1.01
N VAL A 12 -10.70 28.06 2.01
CA VAL A 12 -9.62 27.46 2.79
C VAL A 12 -8.74 26.57 1.91
N VAL A 13 -9.34 25.67 1.11
CA VAL A 13 -8.62 24.78 0.19
C VAL A 13 -7.95 25.58 -0.92
N ALA A 14 -8.59 26.64 -1.42
CA ALA A 14 -7.99 27.54 -2.40
C ALA A 14 -6.75 28.26 -1.83
N GLU A 15 -6.82 28.76 -0.59
CA GLU A 15 -5.71 29.42 0.08
C GLU A 15 -4.57 28.45 0.40
N VAL A 16 -4.88 27.21 0.81
CA VAL A 16 -3.88 26.14 0.99
C VAL A 16 -3.19 25.83 -0.35
N SER A 17 -3.94 25.68 -1.43
CA SER A 17 -3.40 25.41 -2.77
C SER A 17 -2.48 26.55 -3.22
N ARG A 18 -2.89 27.79 -3.00
CA ARG A 18 -2.09 28.99 -3.31
C ARG A 18 -0.77 29.01 -2.54
N ARG A 19 -0.79 28.70 -1.24
CA ARG A 19 0.42 28.68 -0.39
C ARG A 19 1.38 27.54 -0.76
N LEU A 20 0.83 26.36 -1.06
CA LEU A 20 1.59 25.19 -1.50
C LEU A 20 2.02 25.26 -2.97
N ARG A 21 1.56 26.28 -3.71
CA ARG A 21 1.77 26.46 -5.16
C ARG A 21 1.26 25.27 -5.98
N THR A 22 0.17 24.66 -5.53
CA THR A 22 -0.48 23.52 -6.18
C THR A 22 -1.66 24.02 -7.01
N GLN A 23 -1.87 23.44 -8.19
CA GLN A 23 -3.06 23.69 -8.99
C GLN A 23 -4.18 22.72 -8.58
N GLN A 24 -5.37 23.26 -8.37
CA GLN A 24 -6.55 22.47 -8.09
C GLN A 24 -7.28 22.16 -9.40
N GLU A 25 -7.25 20.91 -9.82
CA GLU A 25 -8.03 20.44 -10.97
C GLU A 25 -9.35 19.83 -10.50
N PHE A 26 -10.45 20.24 -11.14
CA PHE A 26 -11.77 19.70 -10.86
C PHE A 26 -12.23 18.84 -12.01
N THR A 27 -12.77 17.67 -11.67
CA THR A 27 -13.40 16.78 -12.63
C THR A 27 -14.62 17.47 -13.26
N PRO A 28 -14.71 17.54 -14.60
CA PRO A 28 -15.89 18.04 -15.28
C PRO A 28 -17.15 17.27 -14.87
N ALA A 29 -18.29 17.96 -14.84
CA ALA A 29 -19.57 17.32 -14.53
C ALA A 29 -19.85 16.18 -15.53
N TYR A 30 -20.42 15.08 -15.02
CA TYR A 30 -20.75 13.88 -15.81
C TYR A 30 -19.54 13.13 -16.41
N CYS A 31 -18.32 13.35 -15.88
CA CYS A 31 -17.11 12.60 -16.26
C CYS A 31 -16.57 11.70 -15.13
N PRO A 32 -17.35 10.71 -14.62
CA PRO A 32 -16.94 9.88 -13.48
C PRO A 32 -15.70 9.01 -13.76
N TRP A 33 -15.42 8.66 -15.02
CA TRP A 33 -14.27 7.85 -15.41
C TRP A 33 -12.93 8.48 -15.06
N ILE A 34 -12.85 9.81 -14.98
CA ILE A 34 -11.64 10.55 -14.60
C ILE A 34 -11.23 10.20 -13.16
N ASN A 35 -12.20 9.97 -12.28
CA ASN A 35 -11.95 9.59 -10.90
C ASN A 35 -11.81 8.07 -10.72
N GLY A 36 -11.93 7.29 -11.80
CA GLY A 36 -11.94 5.82 -11.74
C GLY A 36 -10.67 5.22 -11.11
N SER A 37 -9.52 5.86 -11.27
CA SER A 37 -8.27 5.45 -10.61
C SER A 37 -8.34 5.63 -9.09
N VAL A 38 -8.84 6.77 -8.61
CA VAL A 38 -9.02 7.04 -7.17
C VAL A 38 -10.06 6.08 -6.59
N GLU A 39 -11.17 5.88 -7.28
CA GLU A 39 -12.20 4.93 -6.85
C GLU A 39 -11.67 3.50 -6.74
N ARG A 40 -10.81 3.07 -7.67
CA ARG A 40 -10.16 1.77 -7.61
C ARG A 40 -9.26 1.64 -6.38
N VAL A 41 -8.45 2.65 -6.10
CA VAL A 41 -7.61 2.69 -4.88
C VAL A 41 -8.46 2.69 -3.62
N ASN A 42 -9.56 3.45 -3.58
CA ASN A 42 -10.48 3.46 -2.44
C ASN A 42 -11.13 2.08 -2.20
N ARG A 43 -11.48 1.36 -3.26
CA ARG A 43 -11.96 -0.03 -3.13
C ARG A 43 -10.88 -0.94 -2.54
N ALA A 44 -9.63 -0.80 -2.97
CA ALA A 44 -8.52 -1.58 -2.42
C ALA A 44 -8.28 -1.26 -0.93
N ILE A 45 -8.29 0.02 -0.54
CA ILE A 45 -8.20 0.46 0.87
C ILE A 45 -9.29 -0.22 1.70
N LEU A 46 -10.55 -0.12 1.28
CA LEU A 46 -11.67 -0.72 2.00
C LEU A 46 -11.56 -2.24 2.10
N GLN A 47 -11.08 -2.92 1.06
CA GLN A 47 -10.88 -4.36 1.08
C GLN A 47 -9.80 -4.76 2.09
N VAL A 48 -8.62 -4.14 2.03
CA VAL A 48 -7.51 -4.44 2.95
C VAL A 48 -7.90 -4.14 4.40
N THR A 49 -8.54 -2.99 4.67
CA THR A 49 -9.02 -2.65 6.01
C THR A 49 -10.01 -3.68 6.54
N ARG A 50 -10.99 -4.11 5.72
CA ARG A 50 -11.96 -5.15 6.14
C ARG A 50 -11.28 -6.48 6.44
N THR A 51 -10.34 -6.90 5.59
CA THR A 51 -9.55 -8.12 5.83
C THR A 51 -8.80 -8.03 7.16
N MET A 52 -8.09 -6.93 7.41
CA MET A 52 -7.35 -6.75 8.66
C MET A 52 -8.25 -6.73 9.90
N ILE A 53 -9.41 -6.07 9.84
CA ILE A 53 -10.40 -6.09 10.93
C ILE A 53 -10.82 -7.53 11.26
N LEU A 54 -11.08 -8.35 10.23
CA LEU A 54 -11.51 -9.73 10.40
C LEU A 54 -10.38 -10.62 10.94
N GLU A 55 -9.17 -10.51 10.39
CA GLU A 55 -8.00 -11.32 10.79
C GLU A 55 -7.55 -11.01 12.22
N TYR A 56 -7.45 -9.72 12.56
CA TYR A 56 -7.01 -9.29 13.90
C TYR A 56 -8.13 -9.22 14.92
N LYS A 57 -9.39 -9.47 14.51
CA LYS A 57 -10.58 -9.41 15.36
C LYS A 57 -10.71 -8.07 16.12
N ILE A 58 -10.34 -6.98 15.45
CA ILE A 58 -10.40 -5.62 16.01
C ILE A 58 -11.83 -5.10 15.88
N ASN A 59 -12.25 -4.21 16.79
CA ASN A 59 -13.54 -3.55 16.64
C ASN A 59 -13.50 -2.62 15.41
N HIS A 60 -14.51 -2.70 14.54
CA HIS A 60 -14.60 -1.86 13.33
C HIS A 60 -14.53 -0.35 13.61
N THR A 61 -14.87 0.13 14.81
CA THR A 61 -14.73 1.54 15.19
C THR A 61 -13.27 1.97 15.39
N GLU A 62 -12.38 1.00 15.57
CA GLU A 62 -10.95 1.19 15.85
C GLU A 62 -10.07 1.01 14.60
N TRP A 63 -10.68 1.04 13.41
CA TRP A 63 -10.00 0.86 12.12
C TRP A 63 -8.80 1.79 11.89
N SER A 64 -8.78 2.96 12.55
CA SER A 64 -7.68 3.92 12.42
C SER A 64 -6.32 3.34 12.86
N TYR A 65 -6.30 2.40 13.80
CA TYR A 65 -5.05 1.73 14.21
C TYR A 65 -4.46 0.83 13.12
N LEU A 66 -5.29 0.40 12.16
CA LEU A 66 -4.87 -0.43 11.04
C LEU A 66 -4.26 0.40 9.91
N MET A 67 -4.46 1.73 9.88
CA MET A 67 -4.07 2.56 8.74
C MET A 67 -2.59 2.46 8.34
N PRO A 68 -1.63 2.42 9.28
CA PRO A 68 -0.23 2.20 8.91
C PRO A 68 -0.01 0.86 8.20
N MET A 69 -0.67 -0.21 8.66
CA MET A 69 -0.58 -1.53 8.05
C MET A 69 -1.28 -1.57 6.68
N VAL A 70 -2.43 -0.92 6.53
CA VAL A 70 -3.14 -0.80 5.24
C VAL A 70 -2.26 -0.07 4.23
N GLN A 71 -1.66 1.05 4.62
CA GLN A 71 -0.75 1.82 3.77
C GLN A 71 0.48 0.99 3.39
N ALA A 72 1.10 0.29 4.35
CA ALA A 72 2.24 -0.57 4.09
C ALA A 72 1.87 -1.71 3.11
N SER A 73 0.73 -2.37 3.34
CA SER A 73 0.23 -3.44 2.46
C SER A 73 0.04 -2.94 1.03
N LEU A 74 -0.61 -1.79 0.83
CA LEU A 74 -0.86 -1.27 -0.52
C LEU A 74 0.41 -0.78 -1.22
N ASN A 75 1.32 -0.11 -0.50
CA ASN A 75 2.50 0.51 -1.11
C ASN A 75 3.64 -0.48 -1.38
N HIS A 76 3.71 -1.60 -0.64
CA HIS A 76 4.76 -2.61 -0.77
C HIS A 76 4.32 -3.88 -1.53
N THR A 77 3.05 -4.01 -1.90
CA THR A 77 2.57 -5.15 -2.69
C THR A 77 2.75 -4.89 -4.19
N ALA A 78 3.46 -5.79 -4.86
CA ALA A 78 3.58 -5.79 -6.31
C ALA A 78 2.22 -6.00 -6.99
N VAL A 79 1.94 -5.22 -8.03
CA VAL A 79 0.70 -5.36 -8.82
C VAL A 79 1.00 -5.49 -10.30
N SER A 80 0.24 -6.36 -10.98
CA SER A 80 0.48 -6.71 -12.38
C SER A 80 0.37 -5.51 -13.33
N SER A 81 -0.55 -4.58 -13.05
CA SER A 81 -0.72 -3.34 -13.81
C SER A 81 0.50 -2.40 -13.77
N LEU A 82 1.41 -2.61 -12.83
CA LEU A 82 2.65 -1.84 -12.68
C LEU A 82 3.89 -2.62 -13.14
N GLY A 83 3.71 -3.64 -13.97
CA GLY A 83 4.81 -4.50 -14.42
C GLY A 83 5.37 -5.37 -13.30
N ASN A 84 4.50 -5.85 -12.40
CA ASN A 84 4.86 -6.63 -11.20
C ASN A 84 5.80 -5.91 -10.24
N LYS A 85 5.74 -4.57 -10.19
CA LYS A 85 6.44 -3.74 -9.21
C LYS A 85 5.47 -3.18 -8.17
N ALA A 86 5.96 -2.95 -6.97
CA ALA A 86 5.22 -2.27 -5.91
C ALA A 86 5.23 -0.74 -6.11
N PRO A 87 4.18 -0.02 -5.68
CA PRO A 87 4.14 1.44 -5.78
C PRO A 87 5.35 2.16 -5.16
N VAL A 88 5.88 1.65 -4.04
CA VAL A 88 7.08 2.22 -3.39
C VAL A 88 8.31 2.17 -4.29
N GLU A 89 8.44 1.13 -5.12
CA GLU A 89 9.57 0.96 -6.03
C GLU A 89 9.51 1.97 -7.18
N LEU A 90 8.31 2.24 -7.68
CA LEU A 90 8.11 3.26 -8.71
C LEU A 90 8.30 4.67 -8.17
N PHE A 91 7.88 4.91 -6.92
CA PHE A 91 7.97 6.23 -6.29
C PHE A 91 9.41 6.58 -5.88
N THR A 92 10.17 5.60 -5.38
CA THR A 92 11.52 5.84 -4.84
C THR A 92 12.65 5.45 -5.80
N GLY A 93 12.38 4.57 -6.77
CA GLY A 93 13.41 3.96 -7.60
C GLY A 93 14.26 2.90 -6.89
N LEU A 94 13.93 2.56 -5.63
CA LEU A 94 14.63 1.58 -4.81
C LEU A 94 13.84 0.25 -4.77
N PRO A 95 14.50 -0.89 -4.52
CA PRO A 95 13.80 -2.16 -4.32
C PRO A 95 12.89 -2.09 -3.09
N SER A 96 11.75 -2.78 -3.14
CA SER A 96 10.83 -2.84 -2.00
C SER A 96 11.48 -3.67 -0.88
N PRO A 97 11.61 -3.14 0.35
CA PRO A 97 12.15 -3.90 1.47
C PRO A 97 11.23 -5.08 1.80
N THR A 98 11.82 -6.21 2.20
CA THR A 98 11.06 -7.36 2.68
C THR A 98 10.28 -6.99 3.95
N PRO A 99 8.97 -7.33 4.04
CA PRO A 99 8.19 -7.12 5.26
C PRO A 99 8.62 -8.07 6.39
N LEU A 100 9.29 -9.17 6.06
CA LEU A 100 9.86 -10.12 7.01
C LEU A 100 11.37 -9.87 7.08
N ARG A 101 11.85 -9.33 8.20
CA ARG A 101 13.28 -9.07 8.40
C ARG A 101 14.01 -10.30 8.94
N GLU A 102 13.39 -11.02 9.85
CA GLU A 102 13.97 -12.18 10.53
C GLU A 102 12.92 -13.29 10.65
N PHE A 103 13.38 -14.53 10.71
CA PHE A 103 12.55 -15.69 10.97
C PHE A 103 13.28 -16.71 11.83
N TYR A 104 12.52 -17.48 12.61
CA TYR A 104 13.08 -18.51 13.47
C TYR A 104 13.40 -19.78 12.68
N MET A 105 14.63 -20.27 12.80
CA MET A 105 15.06 -21.55 12.21
C MET A 105 15.14 -22.64 13.29
N PRO A 106 14.19 -23.60 13.33
CA PRO A 106 14.19 -24.65 14.34
C PRO A 106 15.44 -25.55 14.33
N ASN A 107 16.04 -25.75 13.15
CA ASN A 107 17.20 -26.63 12.99
C ASN A 107 18.49 -26.03 13.58
N VAL A 108 18.57 -24.70 13.61
CA VAL A 108 19.74 -23.95 14.13
C VAL A 108 19.46 -23.45 15.54
N GLY A 109 18.18 -23.31 15.91
CA GLY A 109 17.76 -22.80 17.23
C GLY A 109 17.82 -21.28 17.35
N GLU A 110 18.05 -20.56 16.26
CA GLU A 110 18.31 -19.11 16.24
C GLU A 110 17.41 -18.37 15.23
N LEU A 111 17.29 -17.05 15.39
CA LEU A 111 16.69 -16.16 14.39
C LEU A 111 17.71 -15.91 13.27
N GLN A 112 17.28 -16.07 12.02
CA GLN A 112 18.05 -15.68 10.84
C GLN A 112 17.42 -14.48 10.16
N GLU A 113 18.27 -13.59 9.65
CA GLU A 113 17.82 -12.51 8.75
C GLU A 113 17.36 -13.09 7.41
N VAL A 114 16.30 -12.51 6.87
CA VAL A 114 15.78 -12.83 5.54
C VAL A 114 16.78 -12.31 4.51
N PRO A 115 17.24 -13.14 3.56
CA PRO A 115 18.12 -12.70 2.49
C PRO A 115 17.47 -11.60 1.64
N GLU A 116 18.31 -10.80 0.99
CA GLU A 116 17.89 -9.85 -0.05
C GLU A 116 17.05 -10.57 -1.13
N VAL A 117 16.09 -9.84 -1.71
CA VAL A 117 15.07 -10.40 -2.60
C VAL A 117 15.65 -11.17 -3.79
N ASP A 118 16.77 -10.71 -4.33
CA ASP A 118 17.50 -11.34 -5.45
C ASP A 118 18.14 -12.70 -5.07
N LYS A 119 18.30 -12.97 -3.78
CA LYS A 119 18.92 -14.20 -3.25
C LYS A 119 17.93 -15.16 -2.59
N ILE A 120 16.65 -14.78 -2.50
CA ILE A 120 15.61 -15.58 -1.83
C ILE A 120 15.46 -16.94 -2.51
N ASP A 121 15.44 -17.01 -3.84
CA ASP A 121 15.22 -18.29 -4.54
C ASP A 121 16.36 -19.30 -4.29
N GLU A 122 17.61 -18.84 -4.35
CA GLU A 122 18.79 -19.66 -4.03
C GLU A 122 18.77 -20.11 -2.58
N PHE A 123 18.45 -19.20 -1.65
CA PHE A 123 18.35 -19.50 -0.23
C PHE A 123 17.26 -20.55 0.07
N LEU A 124 16.08 -20.42 -0.55
CA LEU A 124 14.99 -21.39 -0.41
C LEU A 124 15.37 -22.74 -1.03
N ALA A 125 16.12 -22.76 -2.13
CA ALA A 125 16.63 -24.00 -2.71
C ALA A 125 17.58 -24.72 -1.76
N ASN A 126 18.53 -23.98 -1.14
CA ASN A 126 19.46 -24.50 -0.15
C ASN A 126 18.74 -25.03 1.11
N LEU A 127 17.70 -24.35 1.57
CA LEU A 127 16.90 -24.83 2.70
C LEU A 127 16.16 -26.12 2.41
N ARG A 128 15.69 -26.31 1.18
CA ARG A 128 15.00 -27.54 0.76
C ARG A 128 15.97 -28.72 0.64
N THR A 129 17.19 -28.49 0.18
CA THR A 129 18.22 -29.54 0.03
C THR A 129 18.92 -29.88 1.35
N SER A 130 19.05 -28.93 2.28
CA SER A 130 19.58 -29.16 3.64
C SER A 130 18.67 -30.05 4.52
N ARG A 131 17.53 -30.52 4.00
CA ARG A 131 16.56 -31.38 4.69
C ARG A 131 16.68 -32.87 4.31
N ALA A 132 17.77 -33.27 3.65
CA ALA A 132 18.12 -34.67 3.35
C ALA A 132 19.15 -35.20 4.36
#